data_AF-A0A914PNH9-F1
#
_entry.id   AF-A0A914PNH9-F1
#
_cell.length_a   1.000
_cell.length_b   1.000
_cell.length_c   1.000
_cell.angle_alpha   90.00
_cell.angle_beta   90.00
_cell.angle_gamma   90.00
#
_symmetry.space_group_name_H-M   'P 1'
#
loop_
_entity.id
_entity.type
_entity.pdbx_description
1 polymer ?
#
loop_
_entity_poly.entity_id
_entity_poly.type
_entity_poly.pdbx_seq_one_letter_code
_entity_poly.pdbx_strand_id
1 'polypeptide(L)'
;MLPSHYFNLPPERAVNYSHVDFEEFVRVILAKEKYFGNQSEEFTKEVIEFYLNQTDKKNPNFNFFFEQYTSVANLNFNVPALREAILKAKNKNPTYFYVFDYNVDISDITPKYARGSSHGADIINLFGGLYKEIKLDNNGRNVQQKYVELIGNFIKNGKPSIGSITVPSITQDNFKYLQINTKPTIKKDLWKNRLDFWDHIREKYGYDLPSGIYHNSEINDKL
;
A
#
# COMPACT_ATOMS: atom_id res chain seq x y z
N MET A 1 1.96 13.52 -7.52
CA MET A 1 1.91 12.75 -6.25
C MET A 1 1.32 13.61 -5.13
N LEU A 2 0.45 13.04 -4.29
CA LEU A 2 -0.07 13.74 -3.11
C LEU A 2 1.05 13.92 -2.06
N PRO A 3 1.24 15.14 -1.51
CA PRO A 3 2.17 15.36 -0.41
C PRO A 3 1.91 14.43 0.79
N SER A 4 2.98 13.84 1.34
CA SER A 4 2.91 12.91 2.48
C SER A 4 2.28 13.52 3.73
N HIS A 5 2.44 14.84 3.94
CA HIS A 5 1.84 15.54 5.07
C HIS A 5 0.31 15.56 5.03
N TYR A 6 -0.32 15.33 3.86
CA TYR A 6 -1.78 15.17 3.77
C TYR A 6 -2.29 13.87 4.40
N PHE A 7 -1.40 12.94 4.72
CA PHE A 7 -1.71 11.69 5.41
C PHE A 7 -1.24 11.69 6.87
N ASN A 8 -0.95 12.86 7.44
CA ASN A 8 -0.70 13.00 8.87
C ASN A 8 -2.02 13.17 9.62
N LEU A 9 -2.48 12.10 10.26
CA LEU A 9 -3.62 12.16 11.18
C LEU A 9 -3.12 12.54 12.58
N PRO A 10 -3.53 13.70 13.15
CA PRO A 10 -3.10 14.08 14.49
C PRO A 10 -3.54 13.05 15.55
N PRO A 11 -2.75 12.77 16.60
CA PRO A 11 -3.10 11.77 17.61
C PRO A 11 -4.46 11.98 18.28
N GLU A 12 -4.85 13.22 18.52
CA GLU A 12 -6.15 13.58 19.09
C GLU A 12 -7.33 13.23 18.16
N ARG A 13 -7.13 13.35 16.84
CA ARG A 13 -8.14 12.95 15.84
C ARG A 13 -8.15 11.45 15.61
N ALA A 14 -6.99 10.79 15.80
CA ALA A 14 -6.90 9.35 15.64
C ALA A 14 -7.84 8.62 16.60
N VAL A 15 -7.88 8.93 17.89
CA VAL A 15 -8.68 8.13 18.86
C VAL A 15 -10.19 8.13 18.58
N ASN A 16 -10.71 9.15 17.88
CA ASN A 16 -12.14 9.32 17.58
C ASN A 16 -12.46 9.29 16.09
N TYR A 17 -11.53 8.82 15.24
CA TYR A 17 -11.71 8.86 13.79
C TYR A 17 -12.98 8.11 13.36
N SER A 18 -13.84 8.79 12.63
CA SER A 18 -15.21 8.39 12.32
C SER A 18 -15.50 8.46 10.82
N HIS A 19 -16.75 8.15 10.44
CA HIS A 19 -17.20 8.34 9.05
C HIS A 19 -17.06 9.79 8.60
N VAL A 20 -17.41 10.77 9.46
CA VAL A 20 -17.32 12.20 9.14
C VAL A 20 -15.88 12.58 8.80
N ASP A 21 -14.91 12.09 9.59
CA ASP A 21 -13.50 12.37 9.36
C ASP A 21 -12.99 11.73 8.06
N PHE A 22 -13.49 10.54 7.69
CA PHE A 22 -13.16 9.89 6.44
C PHE A 22 -13.74 10.63 5.24
N GLU A 23 -15.01 11.04 5.31
CA GLU A 23 -15.66 11.82 4.24
C GLU A 23 -14.98 13.18 4.05
N GLU A 24 -14.66 13.88 5.15
CA GLU A 24 -13.90 15.13 5.11
C GLU A 24 -12.53 14.91 4.48
N PHE A 25 -11.82 13.86 4.88
CA PHE A 25 -10.53 13.51 4.29
C PHE A 25 -10.64 13.30 2.77
N VAL A 26 -11.60 12.51 2.29
CA VAL A 26 -11.82 12.31 0.84
C VAL A 26 -12.09 13.65 0.16
N ARG A 27 -13.01 14.46 0.70
CA ARG A 27 -13.43 15.73 0.10
C ARG A 27 -12.30 16.76 0.04
N VAL A 28 -11.56 16.92 1.13
CA VAL A 28 -10.58 18.00 1.30
C VAL A 28 -9.21 17.61 0.73
N ILE A 29 -8.83 16.33 0.84
CA ILE A 29 -7.49 15.88 0.43
C ILE A 29 -7.48 15.32 -0.98
N LEU A 30 -8.44 14.44 -1.32
CA LEU A 30 -8.45 13.75 -2.60
C LEU A 30 -9.21 14.57 -3.63
N ALA A 31 -10.47 14.92 -3.37
CA ALA A 31 -11.42 15.47 -4.32
C ALA A 31 -11.26 16.97 -4.61
N LYS A 32 -10.03 17.50 -4.55
CA LYS A 32 -9.79 18.94 -4.73
C LYS A 32 -10.26 19.40 -6.11
N GLU A 33 -10.99 20.51 -6.15
CA GLU A 33 -11.53 21.08 -7.41
C GLU A 33 -10.46 21.33 -8.47
N LYS A 34 -9.23 21.65 -8.06
CA LYS A 34 -8.10 21.81 -8.99
C LYS A 34 -7.72 20.54 -9.78
N TYR A 35 -8.22 19.38 -9.37
CA TYR A 35 -7.97 18.09 -10.01
C TYR A 35 -9.21 17.56 -10.74
N PHE A 36 -10.39 17.79 -10.17
CA PHE A 36 -11.64 17.16 -10.64
C PHE A 36 -12.71 18.17 -11.08
N GLY A 37 -12.50 19.47 -10.92
CA GLY A 37 -13.43 20.52 -11.32
C GLY A 37 -14.85 20.28 -10.80
N ASN A 38 -15.82 20.34 -11.72
CA ASN A 38 -17.23 20.07 -11.43
C ASN A 38 -17.53 18.60 -11.08
N GLN A 39 -16.60 17.68 -11.30
CA GLN A 39 -16.75 16.25 -10.99
C GLN A 39 -16.31 15.89 -9.56
N SER A 40 -15.78 16.85 -8.79
CA SER A 40 -15.32 16.63 -7.40
C SER A 40 -16.35 15.96 -6.50
N GLU A 41 -17.64 16.31 -6.64
CA GLU A 41 -18.70 15.73 -5.81
C GLU A 41 -19.00 14.28 -6.20
N GLU A 42 -19.04 13.97 -7.49
CA GLU A 42 -19.24 12.60 -8.00
C GLU A 42 -18.08 11.69 -7.59
N PHE A 43 -16.85 12.16 -7.79
CA PHE A 43 -15.63 11.49 -7.34
C PHE A 43 -15.67 11.19 -5.84
N THR A 44 -16.10 12.17 -5.02
CA THR A 44 -16.19 12.02 -3.56
C THR A 44 -17.16 10.89 -3.20
N LYS A 45 -18.35 10.86 -3.83
CA LYS A 45 -19.37 9.84 -3.59
C LYS A 45 -18.84 8.44 -3.91
N GLU A 46 -18.21 8.25 -5.07
CA GLU A 46 -17.68 6.95 -5.47
C GLU A 46 -16.58 6.44 -4.54
N VAL A 47 -15.66 7.30 -4.12
CA VAL A 47 -14.61 6.90 -3.17
C VAL A 47 -15.21 6.52 -1.83
N ILE A 48 -16.17 7.31 -1.33
CA ILE A 48 -16.86 6.99 -0.06
C ILE A 48 -17.61 5.66 -0.19
N GLU A 49 -18.38 5.45 -1.26
CA GLU A 49 -19.12 4.23 -1.49
C GLU A 49 -18.19 3.01 -1.57
N PHE A 50 -17.09 3.10 -2.32
CA PHE A 50 -16.14 2.00 -2.44
C PHE A 50 -15.48 1.61 -1.10
N TYR A 51 -15.13 2.59 -0.27
CA TYR A 51 -14.45 2.32 1.00
C TYR A 51 -15.40 2.04 2.17
N LEU A 52 -16.59 2.65 2.21
CA LEU A 52 -17.52 2.54 3.34
C LEU A 52 -18.64 1.51 3.15
N ASN A 53 -19.08 1.22 1.91
CA ASN A 53 -20.16 0.25 1.66
C ASN A 53 -19.67 -1.21 1.55
N GLN A 54 -18.48 -1.51 2.06
CA GLN A 54 -17.98 -2.88 2.13
C GLN A 54 -18.80 -3.67 3.17
N THR A 55 -19.41 -4.74 2.70
CA THR A 55 -20.60 -5.47 3.21
C THR A 55 -20.59 -5.98 4.64
N ASP A 56 -19.52 -5.79 5.42
CA ASP A 56 -19.23 -6.67 6.57
C ASP A 56 -19.33 -6.07 7.96
N LYS A 57 -19.83 -4.84 8.17
CA LYS A 57 -19.92 -4.31 9.55
C LYS A 57 -21.21 -3.53 9.82
N LYS A 58 -22.16 -4.22 10.46
CA LYS A 58 -23.38 -3.65 11.08
C LYS A 58 -23.10 -2.57 12.16
N ASN A 59 -21.85 -2.34 12.55
CA ASN A 59 -21.41 -1.29 13.48
C ASN A 59 -19.93 -0.93 13.20
N PRO A 60 -19.63 -0.05 12.23
CA PRO A 60 -18.27 0.39 12.00
C PRO A 60 -17.76 1.18 13.22
N ASN A 61 -16.59 0.80 13.74
CA ASN A 61 -15.93 1.46 14.86
C ASN A 61 -14.67 2.20 14.37
N PHE A 62 -13.98 2.89 15.27
CA PHE A 62 -12.73 3.61 14.96
C PHE A 62 -11.76 2.80 14.07
N ASN A 63 -11.51 1.52 14.42
CA ASN A 63 -10.57 0.68 13.67
C ASN A 63 -10.98 0.54 12.20
N PHE A 64 -12.28 0.43 11.91
CA PHE A 64 -12.74 0.32 10.53
C PHE A 64 -12.43 1.60 9.72
N PHE A 65 -12.76 2.78 10.23
CA PHE A 65 -12.52 4.03 9.51
C PHE A 65 -11.02 4.33 9.37
N PHE A 66 -10.24 4.01 10.40
CA PHE A 66 -8.79 4.14 10.36
C PHE A 66 -8.16 3.16 9.35
N GLU A 67 -8.66 1.93 9.26
CA GLU A 67 -8.28 0.97 8.21
C GLU A 67 -8.62 1.50 6.80
N GLN A 68 -9.76 2.17 6.60
CA GLN A 68 -10.08 2.77 5.29
C GLN A 68 -9.15 3.94 4.97
N TYR A 69 -8.91 4.84 5.91
CA TYR A 69 -7.97 5.95 5.78
C TYR A 69 -6.57 5.46 5.37
N THR A 70 -6.01 4.52 6.13
CA THR A 70 -4.71 3.90 5.82
C THR A 70 -4.72 3.15 4.50
N SER A 71 -5.85 2.54 4.14
CA SER A 71 -6.02 1.88 2.85
C SER A 71 -6.07 2.84 1.67
N VAL A 72 -6.49 4.10 1.85
CA VAL A 72 -6.36 5.16 0.85
C VAL A 72 -4.92 5.68 0.80
N ALA A 73 -4.22 5.77 1.93
CA ALA A 73 -2.82 6.20 1.97
C ALA A 73 -1.88 5.33 1.09
N ASN A 74 -2.29 4.08 0.82
CA ASN A 74 -1.65 3.18 -0.14
C ASN A 74 -1.53 3.74 -1.57
N LEU A 75 -2.28 4.79 -1.93
CA LEU A 75 -2.13 5.53 -3.18
C LEU A 75 -0.71 6.05 -3.40
N ASN A 76 0.03 6.38 -2.33
CA ASN A 76 1.37 6.96 -2.45
C ASN A 76 2.48 5.93 -2.67
N PHE A 77 2.24 4.66 -2.29
CA PHE A 77 3.30 3.65 -2.24
C PHE A 77 2.89 2.36 -2.96
N ASN A 78 1.81 1.75 -2.50
CA ASN A 78 1.44 0.40 -2.89
C ASN A 78 0.79 0.33 -4.27
N VAL A 79 -0.12 1.25 -4.59
CA VAL A 79 -0.73 1.34 -5.93
C VAL A 79 0.31 1.55 -7.03
N PRO A 80 1.21 2.57 -6.95
CA PRO A 80 2.22 2.75 -7.97
C PRO A 80 3.22 1.57 -8.04
N ALA A 81 3.62 0.99 -6.90
CA ALA A 81 4.48 -0.19 -6.88
C ALA A 81 3.85 -1.40 -7.57
N LEU A 82 2.55 -1.64 -7.35
CA LEU A 82 1.79 -2.71 -8.02
C LEU A 82 1.70 -2.47 -9.53
N ARG A 83 1.34 -1.25 -9.95
CA ARG A 83 1.26 -0.89 -11.38
C ARG A 83 2.60 -1.08 -12.08
N GLU A 84 3.69 -0.61 -11.47
CA GLU A 84 5.05 -0.78 -12.00
C GLU A 84 5.42 -2.26 -12.11
N ALA A 85 5.12 -3.06 -11.09
CA ALA A 85 5.42 -4.49 -11.10
C ALA A 85 4.66 -5.23 -12.22
N ILE A 86 3.39 -4.88 -12.44
CA ILE A 86 2.57 -5.41 -13.55
C ILE A 86 3.13 -4.95 -14.90
N LEU A 87 3.51 -3.68 -15.04
CA LEU A 87 4.08 -3.13 -16.28
C LEU A 87 5.41 -3.82 -16.64
N LYS A 88 6.30 -4.02 -15.66
CA LYS A 88 7.55 -4.78 -15.88
C LYS A 88 7.27 -6.21 -16.31
N ALA A 89 6.31 -6.88 -15.66
CA ALA A 89 5.92 -8.24 -16.02
C ALA A 89 5.37 -8.34 -17.46
N LYS A 90 4.52 -7.37 -17.89
CA LYS A 90 4.02 -7.29 -19.28
C LYS A 90 5.16 -7.14 -20.29
N ASN A 91 6.21 -6.40 -19.93
CA ASN A 91 7.42 -6.23 -20.74
C ASN A 91 8.42 -7.39 -20.60
N LYS A 92 7.99 -8.54 -20.06
CA LYS A 92 8.80 -9.76 -19.89
C LYS A 92 10.06 -9.54 -19.03
N ASN A 93 10.08 -8.52 -18.18
CA ASN A 93 11.14 -8.30 -17.21
C ASN A 93 10.89 -9.19 -15.98
N PRO A 94 11.84 -10.08 -15.59
CA PRO A 94 11.71 -10.88 -14.38
C PRO A 94 11.49 -9.98 -13.16
N THR A 95 10.28 -10.04 -12.61
CA THR A 95 9.84 -9.15 -11.53
C THR A 95 9.30 -10.00 -10.40
N TYR A 96 9.75 -9.73 -9.18
CA TYR A 96 9.34 -10.43 -7.97
C TYR A 96 8.77 -9.42 -6.99
N PHE A 97 7.72 -9.79 -6.26
CA PHE A 97 7.06 -8.89 -5.33
C PHE A 97 7.04 -9.50 -3.93
N TYR A 98 7.26 -8.65 -2.91
CA TYR A 98 7.04 -9.02 -1.53
C TYR A 98 6.20 -7.98 -0.81
N VAL A 99 5.51 -8.42 0.25
CA VAL A 99 4.88 -7.56 1.25
C VAL A 99 5.54 -7.87 2.57
N PHE A 100 6.17 -6.86 3.17
CA PHE A 100 6.70 -6.98 4.52
C PHE A 100 5.57 -6.80 5.52
N ASP A 101 5.21 -7.89 6.19
CA ASP A 101 4.08 -8.00 7.10
C ASP A 101 4.55 -8.48 8.48
N TYR A 102 5.61 -7.85 8.97
CA TYR A 102 6.06 -8.02 10.33
C TYR A 102 6.01 -6.66 11.03
N ASN A 103 5.36 -6.62 12.20
CA ASN A 103 5.32 -5.43 13.01
C ASN A 103 6.60 -5.39 13.86
N VAL A 104 7.61 -4.65 13.39
CA VAL A 104 8.79 -4.36 14.22
C VAL A 104 8.34 -3.46 15.36
N ASP A 105 8.73 -3.79 16.60
CA ASP A 105 8.41 -2.92 17.73
C ASP A 105 9.23 -1.62 17.64
N ILE A 106 8.55 -0.60 17.14
CA ILE A 106 9.04 0.77 17.02
C ILE A 106 8.08 1.75 17.70
N SER A 107 7.41 1.28 18.76
CA SER A 107 6.38 2.02 19.49
C SER A 107 6.84 3.36 20.06
N ASP A 108 8.15 3.56 20.23
CA ASP A 108 8.73 4.84 20.63
C ASP A 108 8.70 5.93 19.54
N ILE A 109 8.61 5.53 18.26
CA ILE A 109 8.64 6.44 17.10
C ILE A 109 7.34 6.42 16.29
N THR A 110 6.50 5.40 16.47
CA THR A 110 5.18 5.32 15.83
C THR A 110 4.07 5.65 16.82
N PRO A 111 2.99 6.34 16.40
CA PRO A 111 1.86 6.58 17.28
C PRO A 111 1.24 5.29 17.83
N LYS A 112 0.78 5.30 19.09
CA LYS A 112 0.21 4.11 19.77
C LYS A 112 -1.01 3.49 19.07
N TYR A 113 -1.71 4.26 18.26
CA TYR A 113 -2.87 3.80 17.47
C TYR A 113 -2.46 3.16 16.14
N ALA A 114 -1.19 3.28 15.71
CA ALA A 114 -0.70 2.62 14.51
C ALA A 114 -0.84 1.10 14.65
N ARG A 115 -1.17 0.46 13.53
CA ARG A 115 -1.39 -0.99 13.43
C ARG A 115 -0.67 -1.51 12.20
N GLY A 116 -0.29 -2.78 12.25
CA GLY A 116 0.45 -3.43 11.17
C GLY A 116 1.88 -2.89 11.02
N SER A 117 2.50 -3.23 9.90
CA SER A 117 3.87 -2.80 9.60
C SER A 117 3.89 -1.34 9.11
N SER A 118 4.75 -0.53 9.72
CA SER A 118 4.92 0.87 9.32
C SER A 118 5.84 1.02 8.12
N HIS A 119 5.74 2.16 7.43
CA HIS A 119 6.65 2.48 6.33
C HIS A 119 8.12 2.42 6.78
N GLY A 120 8.95 1.69 6.02
CA GLY A 120 10.37 1.49 6.32
C GLY A 120 10.66 0.43 7.40
N ALA A 121 9.65 -0.29 7.91
CA ALA A 121 9.85 -1.34 8.90
C ALA A 121 10.76 -2.48 8.40
N ASP A 122 10.78 -2.76 7.10
CA ASP A 122 11.68 -3.72 6.47
C ASP A 122 13.15 -3.27 6.52
N ILE A 123 13.41 -2.00 6.23
CA ILE A 123 14.74 -1.38 6.35
C ILE A 123 15.18 -1.37 7.81
N ILE A 124 14.28 -1.00 8.72
CA ILE A 124 14.52 -0.99 10.15
C ILE A 124 14.83 -2.39 10.68
N ASN A 125 14.11 -3.41 10.22
CA ASN A 125 14.38 -4.79 10.59
C ASN A 125 15.76 -5.24 10.07
N LEU A 126 16.18 -4.75 8.90
CA LEU A 126 17.45 -5.15 8.29
C LEU A 126 18.67 -4.45 8.93
N PHE A 127 18.60 -3.15 9.15
CA PHE A 127 19.74 -2.32 9.56
C PHE A 127 19.64 -1.75 10.97
N GLY A 128 18.53 -1.97 11.67
CA GLY A 128 18.21 -1.26 12.90
C GLY A 128 17.67 0.14 12.64
N GLY A 129 17.54 0.95 13.69
CA GLY A 129 17.06 2.33 13.58
C GLY A 129 18.22 3.30 13.28
N LEU A 130 17.97 4.27 12.39
CA LEU A 130 18.93 5.33 12.06
C LEU A 130 19.31 6.21 13.27
N TYR A 131 18.38 6.38 14.21
CA TYR A 131 18.52 7.29 15.36
C TYR A 131 18.48 6.58 16.72
N LYS A 132 18.17 5.28 16.74
CA LYS A 132 18.06 4.48 17.97
C LYS A 132 18.31 3.01 17.65
N GLU A 133 19.06 2.34 18.51
CA GLU A 133 19.19 0.88 18.44
C GLU A 133 17.82 0.23 18.66
N ILE A 134 17.39 -0.58 17.69
CA ILE A 134 16.12 -1.30 17.78
C ILE A 134 16.43 -2.73 18.18
N LYS A 135 15.95 -3.10 19.37
CA LYS A 135 16.13 -4.45 19.91
C LYS A 135 15.09 -5.38 19.29
N LEU A 136 15.53 -6.21 18.36
CA LEU A 136 14.70 -7.28 17.82
C LEU A 136 14.54 -8.39 18.87
N ASP A 137 13.32 -8.88 19.03
CA ASP A 137 13.04 -10.12 19.74
C ASP A 137 13.44 -11.34 18.89
N ASN A 138 13.20 -12.56 19.39
CA ASN A 138 13.54 -13.77 18.65
C ASN A 138 12.79 -13.88 17.31
N ASN A 139 11.53 -13.44 17.27
CA ASN A 139 10.75 -13.43 16.03
C ASN A 139 11.32 -12.40 15.05
N GLY A 140 11.67 -11.21 15.52
CA GLY A 140 12.24 -10.14 14.70
C GLY A 140 13.59 -10.52 14.12
N ARG A 141 14.45 -11.20 14.89
CA ARG A 141 15.71 -11.78 14.38
C ARG A 141 15.47 -12.87 13.34
N ASN A 142 14.48 -13.72 13.54
CA ASN A 142 14.12 -14.76 12.57
C ASN A 142 13.62 -14.15 11.25
N VAL A 143 12.76 -13.13 11.32
CA VAL A 143 12.30 -12.38 10.15
C VAL A 143 13.47 -11.67 9.46
N GLN A 144 14.38 -11.05 10.23
CA GLN A 144 15.58 -10.41 9.69
C GLN A 144 16.45 -11.41 8.92
N GLN A 145 16.73 -12.58 9.48
CA GLN A 145 17.51 -13.63 8.81
C GLN A 145 16.87 -14.07 7.49
N LYS A 146 15.54 -14.28 7.49
CA LYS A 146 14.78 -14.61 6.28
C LYS A 146 14.82 -13.51 5.23
N TYR A 147 14.78 -12.25 5.66
CA TYR A 147 14.85 -11.11 4.75
C TYR A 147 16.25 -10.95 4.16
N VAL A 148 17.30 -11.11 4.96
CA VAL A 148 18.70 -11.16 4.48
C VAL A 148 18.89 -12.30 3.46
N GLU A 149 18.34 -13.47 3.76
CA GLU A 149 18.41 -14.63 2.84
C GLU A 149 17.71 -14.32 1.51
N LEU A 150 16.51 -13.74 1.55
CA LEU A 150 15.75 -13.34 0.36
C LEU A 150 16.55 -12.41 -0.55
N ILE A 151 17.06 -11.31 0.03
CA ILE A 151 17.82 -10.28 -0.70
C ILE A 151 19.15 -10.87 -1.18
N GLY A 152 19.86 -11.62 -0.34
CA GLY A 152 21.13 -12.24 -0.69
C GLY A 152 20.99 -13.26 -1.84
N ASN A 153 19.94 -14.06 -1.85
CA ASN A 153 19.66 -15.01 -2.93
C ASN A 153 19.29 -14.31 -4.23
N PHE A 154 18.53 -13.21 -4.15
CA PHE A 154 18.24 -12.39 -5.33
C PHE A 154 19.52 -11.77 -5.92
N ILE A 155 20.40 -11.21 -5.08
CA ILE A 155 21.68 -10.64 -5.53
C ILE A 155 22.56 -11.69 -6.19
N LYS A 156 22.67 -12.90 -5.60
CA LYS A 156 23.55 -13.96 -6.10
C LYS A 156 23.02 -14.63 -7.38
N ASN A 157 21.71 -14.84 -7.46
CA ASN A 157 21.11 -15.77 -8.42
C ASN A 157 20.09 -15.10 -9.36
N GLY A 158 19.75 -13.83 -9.16
CA GLY A 158 18.65 -13.14 -9.83
C GLY A 158 17.25 -13.65 -9.45
N LYS A 159 17.16 -14.57 -8.48
CA LYS A 159 15.91 -15.23 -8.04
C LYS A 159 15.82 -15.18 -6.51
N PRO A 160 14.78 -14.57 -5.93
CA PRO A 160 14.63 -14.54 -4.49
C PRO A 160 14.14 -15.89 -3.96
N SER A 161 14.69 -16.33 -2.82
CA SER A 161 14.25 -17.54 -2.12
C SER A 161 14.54 -17.47 -0.63
N ILE A 162 13.74 -18.20 0.17
CA ILE A 162 13.91 -18.37 1.62
C ILE A 162 13.72 -19.86 1.94
N GLY A 163 14.77 -20.54 2.37
CA GLY A 163 14.77 -21.99 2.57
C GLY A 163 14.28 -22.73 1.31
N SER A 164 13.17 -23.46 1.44
CA SER A 164 12.53 -24.17 0.32
C SER A 164 11.57 -23.32 -0.51
N ILE A 165 11.27 -22.08 -0.10
CA ILE A 165 10.35 -21.19 -0.81
C ILE A 165 11.12 -20.46 -1.91
N THR A 166 10.82 -20.78 -3.17
CA THR A 166 11.24 -19.95 -4.32
C THR A 166 10.16 -18.94 -4.63
N VAL A 167 10.50 -17.65 -4.69
CA VAL A 167 9.53 -16.61 -5.04
C VAL A 167 9.26 -16.67 -6.54
N PRO A 168 8.01 -16.89 -6.99
CA PRO A 168 7.69 -16.89 -8.40
C PRO A 168 7.79 -15.47 -8.97
N SER A 169 8.24 -15.35 -10.21
CA SER A 169 8.12 -14.09 -10.93
C SER A 169 6.64 -13.80 -11.20
N ILE A 170 6.28 -12.52 -11.16
CA ILE A 170 4.96 -12.03 -11.54
C ILE A 170 4.74 -12.30 -13.03
N THR A 171 3.51 -12.65 -13.38
CA THR A 171 3.06 -12.74 -14.77
C THR A 171 1.79 -11.91 -14.95
N GLN A 172 1.44 -11.58 -16.20
CA GLN A 172 0.24 -10.82 -16.51
C GLN A 172 -1.03 -11.46 -15.92
N ASP A 173 -1.11 -12.79 -15.95
CA ASP A 173 -2.31 -13.54 -15.55
C ASP A 173 -2.24 -14.05 -14.10
N ASN A 174 -1.11 -13.84 -13.41
CA ASN A 174 -0.89 -14.40 -12.09
C ASN A 174 0.05 -13.52 -11.27
N PHE A 175 -0.54 -12.62 -10.47
CA PHE A 175 0.20 -11.81 -9.51
C PHE A 175 0.38 -12.59 -8.21
N LYS A 176 1.53 -13.26 -8.08
CA LYS A 176 1.96 -13.89 -6.83
C LYS A 176 3.01 -13.05 -6.15
N TYR A 177 2.96 -13.02 -4.83
CA TYR A 177 3.91 -12.28 -4.00
C TYR A 177 4.28 -13.07 -2.76
N LEU A 178 5.47 -12.78 -2.23
CA LEU A 178 5.91 -13.29 -0.95
C LEU A 178 5.40 -12.40 0.19
N GLN A 179 4.60 -12.93 1.09
CA GLN A 179 4.31 -12.27 2.36
C GLN A 179 5.42 -12.63 3.35
N ILE A 180 6.18 -11.65 3.81
CA ILE A 180 7.28 -11.82 4.75
C ILE A 180 6.77 -11.52 6.15
N ASN A 181 6.72 -12.56 6.99
CA ASN A 181 6.45 -12.47 8.41
C ASN A 181 7.17 -13.63 9.12
N THR A 182 6.76 -14.00 10.34
CA THR A 182 7.39 -15.12 11.06
C THR A 182 7.28 -16.46 10.32
N LYS A 183 6.30 -16.63 9.43
CA LYS A 183 6.09 -17.80 8.57
C LYS A 183 5.84 -17.35 7.12
N PRO A 184 6.89 -17.08 6.34
CA PRO A 184 6.73 -16.56 4.98
C PRO A 184 5.91 -17.49 4.10
N THR A 185 5.02 -16.91 3.30
CA THR A 185 4.15 -17.68 2.38
C THR A 185 3.96 -16.96 1.06
N ILE A 186 3.72 -17.72 -0.01
CA ILE A 186 3.29 -17.16 -1.29
C ILE A 186 1.79 -16.91 -1.24
N LYS A 187 1.41 -15.69 -1.58
CA LYS A 187 0.03 -15.21 -1.69
C LYS A 187 -0.25 -14.77 -3.12
N LYS A 188 -1.52 -14.50 -3.42
CA LYS A 188 -2.00 -14.05 -4.73
C LYS A 188 -2.98 -12.89 -4.57
N ASP A 189 -3.26 -12.20 -5.67
CA ASP A 189 -4.35 -11.21 -5.78
C ASP A 189 -4.21 -10.04 -4.78
N LEU A 190 -2.98 -9.52 -4.60
CA LEU A 190 -2.69 -8.43 -3.67
C LEU A 190 -3.50 -7.18 -4.00
N TRP A 191 -4.49 -6.86 -3.15
CA TRP A 191 -5.33 -5.67 -3.25
C TRP A 191 -5.98 -5.46 -4.62
N LYS A 192 -6.29 -6.54 -5.36
CA LYS A 192 -6.82 -6.48 -6.73
C LYS A 192 -8.00 -5.53 -6.86
N ASN A 193 -9.02 -5.66 -6.02
CA ASN A 193 -10.22 -4.81 -6.07
C ASN A 193 -9.90 -3.31 -5.90
N ARG A 194 -8.89 -2.97 -5.09
CA ARG A 194 -8.48 -1.57 -4.88
C ARG A 194 -7.69 -1.04 -6.07
N LEU A 195 -6.83 -1.88 -6.66
CA LEU A 195 -6.12 -1.53 -7.87
C LEU A 195 -7.10 -1.27 -9.01
N ASP A 196 -8.04 -2.18 -9.24
CA ASP A 196 -9.09 -2.06 -10.25
C ASP A 196 -9.92 -0.79 -10.05
N PHE A 197 -10.29 -0.49 -8.79
CA PHE A 197 -11.00 0.75 -8.45
C PHE A 197 -10.20 2.01 -8.80
N TRP A 198 -8.93 2.09 -8.41
CA TRP A 198 -8.11 3.28 -8.70
C TRP A 198 -7.74 3.41 -10.18
N ASP A 199 -7.66 2.31 -10.92
CA ASP A 199 -7.56 2.31 -12.38
C ASP A 199 -8.84 2.87 -13.01
N HIS A 200 -10.01 2.43 -12.54
CA HIS A 200 -11.31 2.97 -12.97
C HIS A 200 -11.46 4.46 -12.70
N ILE A 201 -11.13 4.92 -11.49
CA ILE A 201 -11.17 6.33 -11.11
C ILE A 201 -10.28 7.17 -12.03
N ARG A 202 -9.06 6.71 -12.33
CA ARG A 202 -8.15 7.40 -13.26
C ARG A 202 -8.78 7.51 -14.66
N GLU A 203 -9.36 6.43 -15.16
CA GLU A 203 -9.96 6.39 -16.51
C GLU A 203 -11.21 7.27 -16.61
N LYS A 204 -12.07 7.23 -15.59
CA LYS A 204 -13.33 7.99 -15.55
C LYS A 204 -13.09 9.50 -15.43
N TYR A 205 -12.21 9.90 -14.53
CA TYR A 205 -12.00 11.31 -14.17
C TYR A 205 -10.80 11.97 -14.85
N GLY A 206 -10.01 11.20 -15.61
CA GLY A 206 -8.88 11.72 -16.37
C GLY A 206 -7.73 12.27 -15.51
N TYR A 207 -7.71 12.01 -14.20
CA TYR A 207 -6.63 12.42 -13.30
C TYR A 207 -6.16 11.24 -12.45
N ASP A 208 -4.85 10.95 -12.51
CA ASP A 208 -4.25 9.85 -11.77
C ASP A 208 -3.66 10.35 -10.45
N LEU A 209 -4.36 10.11 -9.32
CA LEU A 209 -3.92 10.58 -7.99
C LEU A 209 -2.50 10.09 -7.60
N PRO A 210 -2.14 8.80 -7.76
CA PRO A 210 -0.78 8.31 -7.51
C PRO A 210 0.32 9.11 -8.19
N SER A 211 0.25 9.26 -9.52
CA SER A 211 1.28 9.96 -10.30
C SER A 211 1.13 11.49 -10.22
N GLY A 212 -0.09 11.99 -10.07
CA GLY A 212 -0.45 13.40 -10.07
C GLY A 212 -0.44 14.03 -11.45
N ILE A 213 -0.72 13.25 -12.49
CA ILE A 213 -0.83 13.72 -13.87
C ILE A 213 -2.24 13.49 -14.42
N TYR A 214 -2.65 14.36 -15.32
CA TYR A 214 -3.86 14.15 -16.12
C TYR A 214 -3.59 13.04 -17.14
N HIS A 215 -4.53 12.10 -17.22
CA HIS A 215 -4.53 11.01 -18.18
C HIS A 215 -5.55 11.33 -19.27
N ASN A 216 -5.08 11.76 -20.43
CA ASN A 216 -5.94 11.88 -21.61
C ASN A 216 -6.21 10.47 -22.15
N SER A 217 -7.46 10.04 -22.15
CA SER A 217 -7.90 8.76 -22.74
C SER A 217 -7.72 8.70 -24.27
N GLU A 218 -7.28 9.77 -24.92
CA GLU A 218 -7.19 9.87 -26.39
C GLU A 218 -5.82 9.49 -27.02
N ILE A 219 -4.79 9.08 -26.25
CA ILE A 219 -3.42 8.90 -26.81
C ILE A 219 -2.96 7.43 -26.92
N ASN A 220 -3.78 6.42 -26.57
CA ASN A 220 -3.30 5.02 -26.57
C ASN A 220 -3.61 4.18 -27.82
N ASP A 221 -4.16 4.77 -28.90
CA ASP A 221 -4.38 4.05 -30.16
C ASP A 221 -3.28 4.28 -31.23
N LYS A 222 -2.13 4.87 -30.89
CA LYS A 222 -1.04 5.13 -31.85
C LYS A 222 0.39 4.91 -31.35
N LEU A 223 0.65 3.88 -30.55
CA LEU A 223 2.00 3.33 -30.39
C LEU A 223 2.01 1.80 -30.47
#